data_AF-A0A0D0BH42-F1
#
_entry.id   AF-A0A0D0BH42-F1
#
_cell.length_a   1.000
_cell.length_b   1.000
_cell.length_c   1.000
_cell.angle_alpha   90.00
_cell.angle_beta   90.00
_cell.angle_gamma   90.00
#
_symmetry.space_group_name_H-M   'P 1'
#
loop_
_entity.id
_entity.type
_entity.pdbx_description
1 polymer ?
#
loop_
_entity_poly.entity_id
_entity_poly.type
_entity_poly.pdbx_seq_one_letter_code
_entity_poly.pdbx_strand_id
1 'polypeptide(L)' 'VSCLDPLRMYIGGMGGTGKSQLINALLQFFTARNCQFAIVVSAPTGNAAALLGGLTYHFL' A
#
# COMPACT_ATOMS: atom_id res chain seq x y z
N VAL A 1 12.44 -21.55 7.53
CA VAL A 1 11.38 -20.58 7.18
C VAL A 1 11.35 -20.50 5.66
N SER A 2 10.39 -21.17 5.05
CA SER A 2 10.21 -21.19 3.59
C SER A 2 9.86 -19.80 3.09
N CYS A 3 10.60 -19.28 2.11
CA CYS A 3 10.35 -17.98 1.45
C CYS A 3 9.04 -17.96 0.63
N LEU A 4 8.19 -18.98 0.77
CA LEU A 4 6.97 -19.19 -0.02
C LEU A 4 5.72 -18.58 0.63
N ASP A 5 5.77 -18.27 1.92
CA ASP A 5 4.63 -17.68 2.62
C ASP A 5 4.60 -16.17 2.40
N PRO A 6 3.49 -15.60 1.89
CA PRO A 6 3.39 -14.17 1.69
C PRO A 6 3.46 -13.43 3.04
N LEU A 7 4.22 -12.34 3.09
CA LEU A 7 4.27 -11.48 4.27
C LEU A 7 2.88 -10.87 4.52
N ARG A 8 2.25 -11.29 5.62
CA ARG A 8 1.01 -10.65 6.12
C ARG A 8 1.38 -9.69 7.22
N MET A 9 1.16 -8.40 6.99
CA MET A 9 1.51 -7.35 7.92
C MET A 9 0.28 -6.51 8.28
N TYR A 10 0.11 -6.26 9.58
CA TYR A 10 -0.83 -5.26 10.10
C TYR A 10 -0.03 -4.13 10.74
N ILE A 11 -0.33 -2.88 10.34
CA ILE A 11 0.38 -1.69 10.81
C ILE A 11 -0.63 -0.76 11.46
N GLY A 12 -0.72 -0.83 12.79
CA GLY A 12 -1.53 0.07 13.59
C GLY A 12 -0.82 1.40 13.90
N GLY A 13 -1.53 2.30 14.59
CA GLY A 13 -0.96 3.54 15.14
C GLY A 13 -1.92 4.72 15.04
N MET A 14 -1.76 5.68 15.94
CA MET A 14 -2.55 6.92 15.98
C MET A 14 -2.49 7.71 14.67
N GLY A 15 -3.43 8.63 14.45
CA GLY A 15 -3.36 9.58 13.33
C GLY A 15 -2.03 10.35 13.33
N GLY A 16 -1.47 10.62 12.15
CA GLY A 16 -0.22 11.40 12.02
C GLY A 16 1.09 10.61 12.19
N THR A 17 1.06 9.30 12.49
CA THR A 17 2.28 8.49 12.65
C THR A 17 2.97 8.08 11.33
N GLY A 18 2.56 8.63 10.19
CA GLY A 18 3.23 8.36 8.90
C GLY A 18 2.86 7.03 8.21
N LYS A 19 1.77 6.35 8.60
CA LYS A 19 1.33 5.10 7.94
C LYS A 19 1.12 5.25 6.42
N SER A 20 0.51 6.35 5.97
CA SER A 20 0.36 6.63 4.54
C SER A 20 1.72 6.88 3.86
N GLN A 21 2.67 7.49 4.57
CA GLN A 21 4.03 7.69 4.06
C GLN A 21 4.77 6.36 3.86
N LEU A 22 4.55 5.38 4.74
CA LEU A 22 5.07 4.03 4.57
C LEU A 22 4.57 3.40 3.28
N ILE A 23 3.27 3.52 2.97
CA ILE A 23 2.69 3.02 1.71
C ILE A 23 3.35 3.73 0.52
N ASN A 24 3.49 5.06 0.56
CA ASN A 24 4.15 5.83 -0.50
C ASN A 24 5.61 5.42 -0.72
N ALA A 25 6.35 5.14 0.35
CA ALA A 25 7.72 4.66 0.26
C ALA A 25 7.81 3.29 -0.43
N LEU A 26 6.87 2.37 -0.15
CA LEU A 26 6.77 1.10 -0.87
C LEU A 26 6.47 1.31 -2.36
N LEU A 27 5.53 2.19 -2.69
CA LEU A 27 5.23 2.50 -4.09
C LEU A 27 6.46 3.03 -4.82
N GLN A 28 7.16 4.00 -4.24
CA GLN A 28 8.39 4.55 -4.80
C GLN A 28 9.47 3.48 -4.96
N PHE A 29 9.59 2.54 -4.03
CA PHE A 29 10.53 1.43 -4.10
C PHE A 29 10.26 0.49 -5.28
N PHE A 30 8.99 0.20 -5.59
CA PHE A 30 8.61 -0.61 -6.76
C PHE A 30 8.76 0.16 -8.07
N THR A 31 8.38 1.44 -8.09
CA THR A 31 8.60 2.35 -9.23
C THR A 31 10.07 2.46 -9.59
N ALA A 32 10.96 2.63 -8.60
CA ALA A 32 12.41 2.72 -8.81
C ALA A 32 13.02 1.45 -9.45
N ARG A 33 12.31 0.31 -9.39
CA ARG A 33 12.70 -0.96 -10.04
C ARG A 33 11.97 -1.23 -11.35
N ASN A 34 11.16 -0.28 -11.84
CA ASN A 34 10.25 -0.48 -12.96
C ASN A 34 9.25 -1.63 -12.74
N CYS A 35 8.86 -1.89 -11.48
CA CYS A 35 7.94 -2.96 -11.09
C CYS A 35 6.63 -2.42 -10.49
N GLN A 36 6.25 -1.18 -10.79
CA GLN A 36 5.03 -0.57 -10.22
C GLN A 36 3.73 -1.32 -10.57
N PHE A 37 3.72 -2.11 -11.64
CA PHE A 37 2.59 -2.97 -12.01
C PHE A 37 2.42 -4.19 -11.09
N ALA A 38 3.43 -4.50 -10.27
CA ALA A 38 3.41 -5.64 -9.35
C ALA A 38 2.81 -5.29 -7.98
N ILE A 39 2.37 -4.05 -7.77
CA ILE A 39 1.75 -3.58 -6.53
C ILE A 39 0.37 -2.97 -6.82
N VAL A 40 -0.61 -3.37 -6.01
CA VAL A 40 -1.97 -2.83 -6.05
C VAL A 40 -2.24 -2.17 -4.71
N VAL A 41 -2.77 -0.95 -4.73
CA VAL A 41 -3.15 -0.19 -3.54
C VAL A 41 -4.66 -0.07 -3.48
N SER A 42 -5.24 -0.51 -2.37
CA SER A 42 -6.67 -0.40 -2.12
C SER A 42 -6.95 0.26 -0.78
N ALA A 43 -8.09 0.97 -0.69
CA ALA A 43 -8.54 1.58 0.55
C ALA A 43 -10.07 1.48 0.72
N PRO A 44 -10.60 1.65 1.94
CA PRO A 44 -12.04 1.55 2.19
C PRO A 44 -12.90 2.67 1.64
N THR A 45 -12.36 3.88 1.53
CA THR A 45 -13.10 5.07 1.12
C THR A 45 -12.45 5.72 -0.10
N GLY A 46 -13.24 6.45 -0.89
CA GLY A 46 -12.75 7.18 -2.05
C GLY A 46 -11.63 8.17 -1.69
N ASN A 47 -11.77 8.89 -0.57
CA ASN A 47 -10.74 9.83 -0.11
C ASN A 47 -9.42 9.13 0.24
N ALA A 48 -9.47 7.99 0.93
CA ALA A 48 -8.25 7.25 1.28
C ALA A 48 -7.59 6.64 0.05
N ALA A 49 -8.38 6.15 -0.91
CA ALA A 49 -7.88 5.64 -2.18
C ALA A 49 -7.19 6.76 -2.99
N ALA A 50 -7.85 7.91 -3.14
CA ALA A 50 -7.30 9.07 -3.83
C ALA A 50 -5.99 9.57 -3.19
N LEU A 51 -5.91 9.61 -1.86
CA LEU A 51 -4.72 10.03 -1.12
C LEU A 51 -3.51 9.12 -1.38
N LEU A 52 -3.74 7.83 -1.59
CA LEU A 52 -2.70 6.83 -1.84
C LEU A 52 -2.49 6.53 -3.32
N GLY A 53 -3.21 7.21 -4.23
CA GLY A 53 -3.18 6.93 -5.66
C GLY A 53 -3.71 5.54 -6.03
N GLY A 54 -4.60 4.98 -5.21
CA GLY A 54 -5.17 3.64 -5.36
C GLY A 54 -6.65 3.65 -5.71
N LEU A 55 -7.27 2.47 -5.60
CA LEU A 55 -8.69 2.25 -5.86
C LEU A 55 -9.42 1.90 -4.56
N THR A 56 -10.74 2.01 -4.55
CA THR A 56 -11.51 1.42 -3.45
C THR A 56 -11.49 -0.10 -3.58
N TYR A 57 -11.45 -0.82 -2.44
CA TYR A 57 -11.50 -2.29 -2.53
C TYR A 57 -12.81 -2.80 -3.15
N HIS A 58 -13.88 -1.99 -3.14
CA HIS A 58 -15.14 -2.31 -3.80
C HIS A 58 -15.07 -2.27 -5.33
N PHE A 59 -14.09 -1.55 -5.90
CA PHE A 59 -13.91 -1.40 -7.33
C PHE A 59 -12.86 -2.38 -7.89
N LEU A 60 -11.96 -2.86 -7.03
CA LEU A 60 -10.88 -3.80 -7.33
C LEU A 60 -11.39 -5.23 -7.53
#